data_AF-A0A8I2YPS9-F1
#
_entry.id   AF-A0A8I2YPS9-F1
#
_cell.length_a   1.000
_cell.length_b   1.000
_cell.length_c   1.000
_cell.angle_alpha   90.00
_cell.angle_beta   90.00
_cell.angle_gamma   90.00
#
_symmetry.space_group_name_H-M   'P 1'
#
loop_
_entity.id
_entity.type
_entity.pdbx_description
1 polymer ?
#
loop_
_entity_poly.entity_id
_entity_poly.type
_entity_poly.pdbx_seq_one_letter_code
_entity_poly.pdbx_strand_id
1 'polypeptide(L)'
;MYNARCPKEYTLPHGCLGLSIVESAQAGLQEHVHDSSLAINIALKQLLSVLAWFYTVLLQDSAILYSQHPELPVFQFHPFNTPWFHTFANQSVQQVASVEEASQLAFQNLPQHLIVSLQGIITNLSLEQQAENKALCLEVQQHIATQDVLLAQLVAGQRARGQRASSRRAS
;
A
#
# COMPACT_ATOMS: atom_id res chain seq x y z
N MET A 1 -14.52 1.36 18.01
CA MET A 1 -13.08 1.34 18.35
C MET A 1 -12.32 2.05 17.26
N TYR A 2 -12.23 3.38 17.37
CA TYR A 2 -11.27 4.15 16.59
C TYR A 2 -9.86 3.73 17.08
N ASN A 3 -8.85 3.63 16.22
CA ASN A 3 -7.44 3.38 16.58
C ASN A 3 -6.91 1.97 16.91
N ALA A 4 -7.61 0.86 16.64
CA ALA A 4 -7.01 -0.47 16.82
C ALA A 4 -5.88 -0.82 15.81
N ARG A 5 -5.67 -0.04 14.74
CA ARG A 5 -4.83 -0.44 13.58
C ARG A 5 -3.40 0.11 13.57
N CYS A 6 -3.09 1.23 14.24
CA CYS A 6 -1.73 1.78 14.28
C CYS A 6 -1.42 2.56 15.57
N PRO A 7 -1.21 1.88 16.72
CA PRO A 7 -0.94 2.55 18.01
C PRO A 7 0.36 3.36 18.04
N LYS A 8 1.28 3.14 17.09
CA LYS A 8 2.64 3.69 17.08
C LYS A 8 2.72 5.17 16.65
N GLU A 9 1.67 5.70 16.02
CA GLU A 9 1.64 7.09 15.54
C GLU A 9 1.40 8.09 16.66
N TYR A 10 1.00 7.62 17.84
CA TYR A 10 0.80 8.42 19.04
C TYR A 10 1.80 7.96 20.10
N THR A 11 3.05 8.40 19.99
CA THR A 11 4.06 8.13 21.01
C THR A 11 3.68 8.86 22.29
N LEU A 12 3.14 8.11 23.25
CA LEU A 12 3.00 8.59 24.63
C LEU A 12 4.42 8.89 25.15
N PRO A 13 4.67 10.09 25.71
CA PRO A 13 5.90 10.37 26.44
C PRO A 13 6.20 9.26 27.45
N HIS A 14 7.35 8.59 27.27
CA HIS A 14 7.79 7.52 28.15
C HIS A 14 7.88 8.02 29.61
N GLY A 15 7.39 7.21 30.56
CA GLY A 15 7.53 7.46 32.01
C GLY A 15 6.44 8.28 32.71
N CYS A 16 5.37 8.72 32.03
CA CYS A 16 4.44 9.70 32.64
C CYS A 16 3.18 9.12 33.32
N LEU A 17 2.93 7.80 33.28
CA LEU A 17 1.55 7.31 33.41
C LEU A 17 1.30 6.07 34.29
N GLY A 18 2.23 5.66 35.15
CA GLY A 18 1.99 4.45 35.95
C GLY A 18 2.14 3.16 35.13
N LEU A 19 2.67 3.26 33.91
CA LEU A 19 3.44 2.19 33.30
C LEU A 19 4.66 1.82 34.16
N SER A 20 5.00 2.58 35.21
CA SER A 20 6.11 2.27 36.12
C SER A 20 6.09 0.83 36.62
N ILE A 21 4.92 0.22 36.85
CA ILE A 21 4.83 -1.20 37.25
C ILE A 21 5.19 -2.12 36.08
N VAL A 22 4.66 -1.85 34.88
CA VAL A 22 4.92 -2.67 33.68
C VAL A 22 6.36 -2.48 33.19
N GLU A 23 6.87 -1.25 33.19
CA GLU A 23 8.23 -0.86 32.86
C GLU A 23 9.22 -1.41 33.89
N SER A 24 8.92 -1.34 35.19
CA SER A 24 9.75 -1.95 36.24
C SER A 24 9.76 -3.48 36.13
N ALA A 25 8.62 -4.11 35.84
CA ALA A 25 8.54 -5.54 35.60
C ALA A 25 9.30 -5.96 34.33
N GLN A 26 9.24 -5.15 33.26
CA GLN A 26 10.02 -5.36 32.05
C GLN A 26 11.53 -5.19 32.29
N ALA A 27 11.94 -4.17 33.06
CA ALA A 27 13.33 -3.94 33.43
C ALA A 27 13.88 -5.08 34.30
N GLY A 28 13.13 -5.51 35.32
CA GLY A 28 13.49 -6.66 36.13
C GLY A 28 13.55 -7.95 35.31
N LEU A 29 12.64 -8.14 34.35
CA LEU A 29 12.70 -9.29 33.45
C LEU A 29 13.97 -9.27 32.59
N GLN A 30 14.41 -8.11 32.10
CA GLN A 30 15.66 -7.99 31.32
C GLN A 30 16.89 -8.37 32.13
N GLU A 31 16.91 -8.04 33.42
CA GLU A 31 18.00 -8.40 34.34
C GLU A 31 18.05 -9.92 34.61
N HIS A 32 16.89 -10.57 34.70
CA HIS A 32 16.78 -12.00 35.03
C HIS A 32 16.86 -12.98 33.83
N VAL A 33 17.02 -12.49 32.59
CA VAL A 33 17.11 -13.37 31.39
C VAL A 33 18.31 -14.33 31.46
N HIS A 34 19.33 -14.04 32.29
CA HIS A 34 20.52 -14.89 32.40
C HIS A 34 20.33 -16.15 33.27
N ASP A 35 19.36 -16.19 34.18
CA ASP A 35 19.30 -17.24 35.23
C ASP A 35 18.06 -18.14 35.21
N SER A 36 17.04 -17.87 34.39
CA SER A 36 15.72 -18.53 34.51
C SER A 36 15.25 -19.31 33.27
N SER A 37 14.27 -20.20 33.50
CA SER A 37 13.62 -21.03 32.49
C SER A 37 13.10 -20.19 31.32
N LEU A 38 13.67 -20.42 30.14
CA LEU A 38 13.46 -19.65 28.91
C LEU A 38 11.96 -19.51 28.55
N ALA A 39 11.16 -20.55 28.82
CA ALA A 39 9.72 -20.55 28.51
C ALA A 39 8.88 -19.61 29.40
N ILE A 40 9.18 -19.51 30.71
CA ILE A 40 8.47 -18.61 31.64
C ILE A 40 8.77 -17.15 31.27
N ASN A 41 10.02 -16.86 30.93
CA ASN A 41 10.45 -15.52 30.51
C ASN A 41 9.76 -15.08 29.21
N ILE A 42 9.51 -15.98 28.26
CA ILE A 42 8.77 -15.67 27.03
C ILE A 42 7.32 -15.31 27.35
N ALA A 43 6.60 -16.14 28.10
CA ALA A 43 5.19 -15.89 28.41
C ALA A 43 4.99 -14.57 29.18
N LEU A 44 5.84 -14.31 30.17
CA LEU A 44 5.81 -13.07 30.94
C LEU A 44 6.13 -11.84 30.08
N LYS A 45 7.12 -11.92 29.18
CA LYS A 45 7.43 -10.85 28.24
C LYS A 45 6.22 -10.53 27.34
N GLN A 46 5.54 -11.55 26.83
CA GLN A 46 4.35 -11.36 26.00
C GLN A 46 3.21 -10.73 26.79
N LEU A 47 2.95 -11.21 28.01
CA LEU A 47 1.93 -10.64 28.88
C LEU A 47 2.19 -9.16 29.17
N LEU A 48 3.42 -8.80 29.56
CA LEU A 48 3.80 -7.40 29.82
C LEU A 48 3.65 -6.53 28.57
N SER A 49 3.98 -7.07 27.39
CA SER A 49 3.80 -6.36 26.11
C SER A 49 2.32 -6.10 25.82
N VAL A 50 1.45 -7.07 26.07
CA VAL A 50 0.00 -6.93 25.92
C VAL A 50 -0.57 -5.93 26.93
N LEU A 51 -0.13 -5.96 28.18
CA LEU A 51 -0.57 -5.01 29.20
C LEU A 51 -0.15 -3.58 28.85
N ALA A 52 1.08 -3.36 28.39
CA ALA A 52 1.53 -2.05 27.92
C ALA A 52 0.69 -1.54 26.73
N TRP A 53 0.33 -2.44 25.81
CA TRP A 53 -0.55 -2.11 24.68
C TRP A 53 -1.96 -1.74 25.15
N PHE A 54 -2.59 -2.54 26.02
CA PHE A 54 -3.91 -2.21 26.57
C PHE A 54 -3.92 -0.89 27.32
N TYR A 55 -2.88 -0.65 28.12
CA TYR A 55 -2.73 0.60 28.85
C TYR A 55 -2.71 1.80 27.89
N THR A 56 -1.94 1.70 26.80
CA THR A 56 -1.85 2.75 25.77
C THR A 56 -3.22 3.01 25.13
N VAL A 57 -3.93 1.95 24.74
CA VAL A 57 -5.27 2.06 24.12
C VAL A 57 -6.27 2.68 25.10
N LEU A 58 -6.31 2.20 26.35
CA LEU A 58 -7.21 2.74 27.37
C LEU A 58 -6.97 4.21 27.62
N LEU A 59 -5.72 4.65 27.65
CA LEU A 59 -5.39 6.05 27.87
C LEU A 59 -5.78 6.93 26.67
N GLN A 60 -5.55 6.46 25.44
CA GLN A 60 -5.99 7.14 24.22
C GLN A 60 -7.52 7.30 24.19
N ASP A 61 -8.24 6.20 24.42
CA ASP A 61 -9.71 6.21 24.47
C ASP A 61 -10.23 7.10 25.61
N SER A 62 -9.56 7.09 26.77
CA SER A 62 -9.90 7.96 27.90
C SER A 62 -9.66 9.44 27.59
N ALA A 63 -8.62 9.79 26.82
CA ALA A 63 -8.38 11.17 26.38
C ALA A 63 -9.50 11.69 25.49
N ILE A 64 -9.97 10.87 24.55
CA ILE A 64 -11.13 11.21 23.71
C ILE A 64 -12.39 11.31 24.57
N LEU A 65 -12.61 10.36 25.47
CA LEU A 65 -13.77 10.38 26.35
C LEU A 65 -13.77 11.59 27.29
N TYR A 66 -12.60 12.00 27.81
CA TYR A 66 -12.44 13.18 28.66
C TYR A 66 -12.87 14.46 27.94
N SER A 67 -12.59 14.57 26.65
CA SER A 67 -13.00 15.73 25.85
C SER A 67 -14.52 15.86 25.71
N GLN A 68 -15.23 14.73 25.75
CA GLN A 68 -16.69 14.67 25.58
C GLN A 68 -17.43 14.76 26.92
N HIS A 69 -16.86 14.15 27.97
CA HIS A 69 -17.51 13.97 29.27
C HIS A 69 -16.52 14.18 30.43
N PRO A 70 -15.96 15.39 30.62
CA PRO A 70 -14.96 15.63 31.67
C PRO A 70 -15.50 15.43 33.09
N GLU A 71 -16.82 15.42 33.28
CA GLU A 71 -17.49 15.23 34.57
C GLU A 71 -17.46 13.79 35.11
N LEU A 72 -17.04 12.81 34.30
CA LEU A 72 -17.08 11.41 34.73
C LEU A 72 -16.15 11.17 35.94
N PRO A 73 -16.60 10.42 36.96
CA PRO A 73 -15.82 10.21 38.19
C PRO A 73 -14.44 9.60 37.98
N VAL A 74 -14.27 8.79 36.92
CA VAL A 74 -12.99 8.17 36.56
C VAL A 74 -11.88 9.21 36.38
N PHE A 75 -12.22 10.42 35.92
CA PHE A 75 -11.26 11.49 35.66
C PHE A 75 -10.80 12.25 36.92
N GLN A 76 -11.36 11.93 38.08
CA GLN A 76 -10.92 12.48 39.37
C GLN A 76 -9.72 11.73 39.96
N PHE A 77 -9.39 10.55 39.40
CA PHE A 77 -8.33 9.69 39.89
C PHE A 77 -7.07 9.79 39.04
N HIS A 78 -5.94 9.41 39.62
CA HIS A 78 -4.69 9.27 38.88
C HIS A 78 -4.82 8.13 37.85
N PRO A 79 -4.27 8.27 36.62
CA PRO A 79 -3.48 9.40 36.12
C PRO A 79 -4.28 10.54 35.47
N PHE A 80 -5.60 10.40 35.42
CA PHE A 80 -6.48 11.28 34.64
C PHE A 80 -6.65 12.69 35.23
N ASN A 81 -6.46 12.86 36.53
CA ASN A 81 -6.53 14.16 37.21
C ASN A 81 -5.22 14.97 37.13
N THR A 82 -4.27 14.55 36.30
CA THR A 82 -2.97 15.21 36.20
C THR A 82 -2.95 16.27 35.09
N PRO A 83 -2.21 17.39 35.26
CA PRO A 83 -2.04 18.41 34.20
C PRO A 83 -1.49 17.82 32.90
N TRP A 84 -0.63 16.81 33.04
CA TRP A 84 -0.08 16.06 31.92
C TRP A 84 -1.18 15.37 31.12
N PHE A 85 -2.09 14.64 31.77
CA PHE A 85 -3.18 13.95 31.08
C PHE A 85 -4.12 14.94 30.40
N HIS A 86 -4.43 16.07 31.05
CA HIS A 86 -5.23 17.12 30.43
C HIS A 86 -4.57 17.69 29.17
N THR A 87 -3.24 17.89 29.21
CA THR A 87 -2.47 18.34 28.03
C THR A 87 -2.50 17.30 26.92
N PHE A 88 -2.28 16.03 27.27
CA PHE A 88 -2.36 14.90 26.34
C PHE A 88 -3.74 14.76 25.70
N ALA A 89 -4.81 14.88 26.50
CA ALA A 89 -6.18 14.80 26.02
C ALA A 89 -6.49 15.93 25.03
N ASN A 90 -6.11 17.17 25.36
CA ASN A 90 -6.28 18.31 24.46
C ASN A 90 -5.54 18.12 23.13
N GLN A 91 -4.32 17.59 23.15
CA GLN A 91 -3.54 17.31 21.93
C GLN A 91 -4.15 16.18 21.11
N SER A 92 -4.62 15.13 21.78
CA SER A 92 -5.19 13.94 21.13
C SER A 92 -6.44 14.28 20.33
N VAL A 93 -7.31 15.14 20.86
CA VAL A 93 -8.51 15.61 20.14
C VAL A 93 -8.16 16.33 18.85
N GLN A 94 -7.17 17.23 18.90
CA GLN A 94 -6.72 17.97 17.71
C GLN A 94 -6.11 17.04 16.65
N GLN A 95 -5.31 16.07 17.10
CA GLN A 95 -4.71 15.09 16.19
C GLN A 95 -5.77 14.21 15.54
N VAL A 96 -6.71 13.65 16.32
CA VAL A 96 -7.80 12.84 15.77
C VAL A 96 -8.62 13.63 14.76
N ALA A 97 -8.99 14.87 15.07
CA ALA A 97 -9.72 15.72 14.13
C ALA A 97 -8.94 15.93 12.81
N SER A 98 -7.63 16.18 12.88
CA SER A 98 -6.79 16.35 11.69
C SER A 98 -6.68 15.06 10.85
N VAL A 99 -6.58 13.89 11.50
CA VAL A 99 -6.52 12.60 10.83
C VAL A 99 -7.87 12.25 10.21
N GLU A 100 -8.98 12.56 10.88
CA GLU A 100 -10.33 12.38 10.34
C GLU A 100 -10.57 13.26 9.12
N GLU A 101 -10.16 14.53 9.16
CA GLU A 101 -10.25 15.43 8.00
C GLU A 101 -9.42 14.91 6.83
N ALA A 102 -8.15 14.55 7.06
CA ALA A 102 -7.29 13.96 6.04
C ALA A 102 -7.88 12.67 5.45
N SER A 103 -8.48 11.83 6.32
CA SER A 103 -9.17 10.60 5.91
C SER A 103 -10.39 10.91 5.05
N GLN A 104 -11.22 11.87 5.45
CA GLN A 104 -12.39 12.29 4.67
C GLN A 104 -12.00 12.83 3.29
N LEU A 105 -10.93 13.63 3.21
CA LEU A 105 -10.40 14.11 1.94
C LEU A 105 -9.89 12.96 1.08
N ALA A 106 -9.16 12.00 1.64
CA ALA A 106 -8.72 10.81 0.91
C ALA A 106 -9.91 9.98 0.39
N PHE A 107 -10.97 9.83 1.20
CA PHE A 107 -12.19 9.14 0.79
C PHE A 107 -12.94 9.88 -0.32
N GLN A 108 -12.99 11.21 -0.30
CA GLN A 108 -13.60 11.99 -1.38
C GLN A 108 -12.83 11.90 -2.70
N ASN A 109 -11.50 11.70 -2.63
CA ASN A 109 -10.64 11.57 -3.81
C ASN A 109 -10.53 10.14 -4.35
N LEU A 110 -11.09 9.13 -3.68
CA LEU A 110 -11.10 7.73 -4.16
C LEU A 110 -11.64 7.56 -5.58
N PRO A 111 -12.81 8.13 -5.95
CA PRO A 111 -13.33 8.04 -7.31
C PRO A 111 -12.35 8.62 -8.33
N GLN A 112 -11.71 9.74 -8.01
CA GLN A 112 -10.71 10.38 -8.86
C GLN A 112 -9.48 9.49 -9.06
N HIS A 113 -8.97 8.88 -7.98
CA HIS A 113 -7.86 7.92 -8.05
C HIS A 113 -8.20 6.67 -8.88
N LEU A 114 -9.42 6.14 -8.74
CA LEU A 114 -9.89 5.02 -9.55
C LEU A 114 -10.01 5.38 -11.03
N ILE A 115 -10.53 6.56 -11.35
CA ILE A 115 -10.62 7.05 -12.73
C ILE A 115 -9.24 7.23 -13.33
N VAL A 116 -8.29 7.83 -12.61
CA VAL A 116 -6.91 8.02 -13.08
C VAL A 116 -6.23 6.66 -13.31
N SER A 117 -6.42 5.70 -12.40
CA SER A 117 -5.88 4.34 -12.57
C SER A 117 -6.47 3.62 -13.77
N LEU A 118 -7.80 3.67 -13.96
CA LEU A 118 -8.47 3.09 -15.12
C LEU A 118 -8.04 3.74 -16.43
N GLN A 119 -7.91 5.07 -16.44
CA GLN A 119 -7.40 5.80 -17.60
C GLN A 119 -5.99 5.33 -17.96
N GLY A 120 -5.10 5.18 -16.96
CA GLY A 120 -3.75 4.66 -17.16
C GLY A 120 -3.71 3.23 -17.73
N ILE A 121 -4.61 2.35 -17.26
CA ILE A 121 -4.74 0.99 -17.80
C ILE A 121 -5.21 1.04 -19.27
N ILE A 122 -6.24 1.85 -19.56
CA ILE A 122 -6.78 1.99 -20.92
C ILE A 122 -5.75 2.55 -21.88
N THR A 123 -4.99 3.58 -21.49
CA THR A 123 -3.92 4.12 -22.34
C THR A 123 -2.82 3.11 -22.58
N ASN A 124 -2.40 2.34 -21.57
CA ASN A 124 -1.40 1.29 -21.77
C ASN A 124 -1.90 0.21 -22.73
N LEU A 125 -3.13 -0.28 -22.57
CA LEU A 125 -3.75 -1.25 -23.49
C LEU A 125 -3.84 -0.69 -24.91
N SER A 126 -4.22 0.57 -25.06
CA SER A 126 -4.28 1.23 -26.37
C SER A 126 -2.91 1.33 -27.03
N LEU A 127 -1.85 1.59 -26.26
CA LEU A 127 -0.48 1.68 -26.76
C LEU A 127 0.04 0.30 -27.19
N GLU A 128 -0.20 -0.74 -26.39
CA GLU A 128 0.14 -2.12 -26.74
C GLU A 128 -0.57 -2.57 -28.01
N GLN A 129 -1.88 -2.35 -28.11
CA GLN A 129 -2.66 -2.69 -29.29
C GLN A 129 -2.20 -1.91 -30.54
N GLN A 130 -1.77 -0.66 -30.37
CA GLN A 130 -1.21 0.13 -31.47
C GLN A 130 0.16 -0.41 -31.93
N ALA A 131 1.00 -0.88 -31.00
CA ALA A 131 2.27 -1.50 -31.32
C ALA A 131 2.08 -2.83 -32.08
N GLU A 132 1.14 -3.67 -31.63
CA GLU A 132 0.78 -4.92 -32.30
C GLU A 132 0.24 -4.68 -33.71
N ASN A 133 -0.68 -3.73 -33.89
CA ASN A 133 -1.20 -3.38 -35.21
C ASN A 133 -0.10 -2.89 -36.16
N LYS A 134 0.85 -2.10 -35.67
CA LYS A 134 2.00 -1.66 -36.48
C LYS A 134 2.87 -2.83 -36.89
N ALA A 135 3.13 -3.79 -35.99
CA ALA A 135 3.89 -5.00 -36.31
C ALA A 135 3.18 -5.84 -37.39
N LEU A 136 1.88 -6.07 -37.24
CA LEU A 136 1.04 -6.76 -38.23
C LEU A 136 1.05 -6.07 -39.59
N CYS A 137 0.91 -4.75 -39.63
CA CYS A 137 0.98 -4.00 -40.88
C CYS A 137 2.33 -4.19 -41.59
N LEU A 138 3.44 -4.17 -40.85
CA LEU A 138 4.77 -4.40 -41.42
C LEU A 138 4.91 -5.81 -41.98
N GLU A 139 4.40 -6.82 -41.27
CA GLU A 139 4.43 -8.21 -41.73
C GLU A 139 3.61 -8.41 -43.00
N VAL A 140 2.39 -7.85 -43.07
CA VAL A 140 1.55 -7.88 -44.27
C VAL A 140 2.27 -7.19 -45.43
N GLN A 141 2.94 -6.06 -45.19
CA GLN A 141 3.68 -5.34 -46.22
C GLN A 141 4.85 -6.16 -46.78
N GLN A 142 5.58 -6.87 -45.91
CA GLN A 142 6.63 -7.80 -46.34
C GLN A 142 6.06 -8.95 -47.16
N HIS A 143 4.91 -9.50 -46.74
CA HIS A 143 4.29 -10.61 -47.45
C HIS A 143 3.82 -10.21 -48.85
N ILE A 144 3.25 -9.00 -49.00
CA ILE A 144 2.87 -8.43 -50.31
C ILE A 144 4.11 -8.23 -51.18
N ALA A 145 5.17 -7.59 -50.64
CA ALA A 145 6.41 -7.36 -51.39
C ALA A 145 7.04 -8.68 -51.87
N THR A 146 6.98 -9.73 -51.06
CA THR A 146 7.49 -11.06 -51.41
C THR A 146 6.66 -11.70 -52.53
N GLN A 147 5.33 -11.57 -52.48
CA GLN A 147 4.45 -12.06 -53.54
C GLN A 147 4.67 -11.33 -54.87
N ASP A 148 4.88 -10.01 -54.84
CA ASP A 148 5.18 -9.22 -56.05
C ASP A 148 6.47 -9.68 -56.73
N VAL A 149 7.51 -9.99 -55.95
CA VAL A 149 8.78 -10.53 -56.47
C VAL A 149 8.55 -11.90 -57.13
N LEU A 150 7.79 -12.80 -56.49
CA LEU A 150 7.49 -14.12 -57.03
C LEU A 150 6.66 -14.04 -58.32
N LEU A 151 5.66 -13.15 -58.37
CA LEU A 151 4.88 -12.90 -59.58
C LEU A 151 5.74 -12.35 -60.71
N ALA A 152 6.64 -11.40 -60.41
CA ALA A 152 7.57 -10.87 -61.40
C ALA A 152 8.49 -11.96 -61.98
N GLN A 153 8.97 -12.89 -61.14
CA GLN A 153 9.79 -14.03 -61.58
C GLN A 153 9.02 -15.01 -62.47
N LEU A 154 7.76 -15.31 -62.13
CA LEU A 154 6.89 -16.19 -62.94
C LEU A 154 6.59 -15.57 -64.31
N VAL A 155 6.29 -14.28 -64.36
CA VAL A 155 6.05 -13.54 -65.62
C VAL A 155 7.32 -13.49 -66.47
N ALA A 156 8.48 -13.24 -65.87
CA ALA A 156 9.77 -13.28 -66.57
C ALA A 156 10.10 -14.68 -67.12
N GLY A 157 9.84 -15.73 -66.33
CA GLY A 157 10.02 -17.12 -66.75
C GLY A 157 9.12 -17.55 -67.91
N GLN A 158 7.88 -17.05 -67.95
CA GLN A 158 6.96 -17.28 -69.07
C GLN A 158 7.39 -16.56 -70.36
N ARG A 159 7.88 -15.32 -70.26
CA ARG A 159 8.46 -14.59 -71.41
C ARG A 159 9.69 -15.28 -71.99
N ALA A 160 10.58 -15.80 -71.13
CA ALA A 160 11.77 -16.54 -71.56
C ALA A 160 11.43 -17.86 -72.28
N ARG A 161 10.35 -18.56 -71.87
CA ARG A 161 9.85 -19.76 -72.57
C ARG A 161 9.17 -19.43 -73.90
N GLY A 162 8.43 -18.32 -73.99
CA GLY A 162 7.83 -17.85 -75.24
C GLY A 162 8.86 -17.51 -76.31
N GLN A 163 9.96 -16.84 -75.93
CA GLN A 163 11.05 -16.49 -76.87
C GLN A 163 11.84 -17.70 -77.37
N ARG A 164 12.00 -18.74 -76.56
CA ARG A 164 12.63 -20.01 -76.98
C ARG A 164 11.73 -20.82 -77.93
N ALA A 165 10.41 -20.76 -77.76
CA ALA A 165 9.48 -21.43 -78.66
C ALA A 165 9.42 -20.75 -80.05
N SER A 166 9.52 -19.41 -80.11
CA SER A 166 9.62 -18.68 -81.38
C SER A 166 10.97 -18.87 -82.09
N SER A 167 12.07 -19.08 -81.35
CA SER A 167 13.40 -19.33 -81.93
C SER A 167 13.56 -20.73 -82.54
N ARG A 168 12.74 -21.72 -82.15
CA ARG A 168 12.78 -23.10 -82.69
C ARG A 168 11.91 -23.32 -83.93
N ARG A 169 11.06 -22.36 -84.29
CA ARG A 169 10.17 -22.43 -85.48
C ARG A 169 10.73 -21.71 -86.71
N ALA A 170 11.90 -21.08 -86.56
CA ALA A 170 12.60 -20.33 -87.60
C ALA A 170 13.91 -21.03 -88.06
N SER A 171 14.03 -22.34 -87.82
CA SER A 171 15.12 -23.19 -88.32
C SER A 171 14.55 -24.35 -89.12
#